data_AF-A0A6L7VXT3-F1
#
_entry.id   AF-A0A6L7VXT3-F1
#
_cell.length_a   1.000
_cell.length_b   1.000
_cell.length_c   1.000
_cell.angle_alpha   90.00
_cell.angle_beta   90.00
_cell.angle_gamma   90.00
#
_symmetry.space_group_name_H-M   'P 1'
#
loop_
_entity.id
_entity.type
_entity.pdbx_description
1 polymer ?
#
loop_
_entity_poly.entity_id
_entity_poly.type
_entity_poly.pdbx_seq_one_letter_code
_entity_poly.pdbx_strand_id
1 'polypeptide(L)'
;MSYFIGSMVPDTVRAFLSSNKPEIDDVRWTKPEKYHITFEYFPHLSNEMFKAVHRKVQVLSQYFPLHCELNHFSGFPSHRNARVIIALISLANSGILTVCENKRFNPHVTVGYARSSPLFVPQTALEYSFSFVRPALFLSENGVYTEITADMC
;
A
#
# COMPACT_ATOMS: atom_id res chain seq x y z
N MET A 1 8.84 -15.84 -2.19
CA MET A 1 9.46 -14.52 -2.36
C MET A 1 8.69 -13.76 -3.44
N SER A 2 8.40 -12.48 -3.24
CA SER A 2 7.75 -11.64 -4.25
C SER A 2 8.29 -10.21 -4.17
N TYR A 3 8.05 -9.41 -5.21
CA TYR A 3 8.51 -8.03 -5.27
C TYR A 3 7.33 -7.08 -5.49
N PHE A 4 7.48 -5.83 -5.08
CA PHE A 4 6.51 -4.79 -5.41
C PHE A 4 7.17 -3.42 -5.45
N ILE A 5 6.66 -2.54 -6.31
CA ILE A 5 6.95 -1.10 -6.21
C ILE A 5 5.93 -0.50 -5.26
N GLY A 6 6.39 0.22 -4.25
CA GLY A 6 5.52 0.82 -3.25
C GLY A 6 6.15 2.02 -2.56
N SER A 7 5.44 2.57 -1.59
CA SER A 7 5.99 3.55 -0.65
C SER A 7 5.50 3.25 0.75
N MET A 8 6.40 3.33 1.72
CA MET A 8 6.08 3.12 3.13
C MET A 8 5.27 4.29 3.68
N VAL A 9 4.28 3.98 4.50
CA VAL A 9 3.46 5.00 5.16
C VAL A 9 4.30 5.73 6.23
N PRO A 10 4.28 7.08 6.30
CA PRO A 10 5.02 7.84 7.31
C PRO A 10 4.61 7.49 8.75
N ASP A 11 5.52 7.63 9.71
CA ASP A 11 5.35 7.25 11.13
C ASP A 11 4.11 7.87 11.77
N THR A 12 3.86 9.15 11.50
CA THR A 12 2.69 9.87 12.01
C THR A 12 1.39 9.24 11.52
N VAL A 13 1.35 8.85 10.25
CA VAL A 13 0.20 8.18 9.63
C VAL A 13 0.07 6.73 10.12
N ARG A 14 1.19 6.03 10.35
CA ARG A 14 1.18 4.68 10.94
C ARG A 14 0.60 4.69 12.36
N ALA A 15 1.00 5.66 13.17
CA ALA A 15 0.44 5.87 14.51
C ALA A 15 -1.05 6.20 14.42
N PHE A 16 -1.43 7.14 13.55
CA PHE A 16 -2.82 7.52 13.33
C PHE A 16 -3.72 6.34 12.92
N LEU A 17 -3.32 5.56 11.92
CA LEU A 17 -4.04 4.34 11.49
C LEU A 17 -4.06 3.24 12.57
N SER A 18 -3.16 3.29 13.54
CA SER A 18 -3.12 2.33 14.64
C SER A 18 -4.05 2.69 15.77
N SER A 19 -4.17 3.98 16.08
CA SER A 19 -5.09 4.48 17.10
C SER A 19 -6.54 4.52 16.63
N ASN A 20 -6.79 4.59 15.32
CA ASN A 20 -8.15 4.77 14.77
C ASN A 20 -8.71 3.51 14.11
N LYS A 21 -8.13 2.32 14.32
CA LYS A 21 -8.65 1.09 13.71
C LYS A 21 -10.10 0.85 14.12
N PRO A 22 -10.97 0.40 13.20
CA PRO A 22 -12.31 0.00 13.57
C PRO A 22 -12.26 -1.23 14.49
N GLU A 23 -13.17 -1.28 15.46
CA GLU A 23 -13.37 -2.45 16.30
C GLU A 23 -14.09 -3.53 15.49
N ILE A 24 -13.35 -4.55 15.07
CA ILE A 24 -13.85 -5.67 14.27
C ILE A 24 -13.26 -6.96 14.83
N ASP A 25 -14.14 -7.91 15.15
CA ASP A 25 -13.74 -9.25 15.59
C ASP A 25 -13.13 -10.07 14.45
N ASP A 26 -12.40 -11.12 14.82
CA ASP A 26 -11.79 -12.08 13.88
C ASP A 26 -10.82 -11.46 12.85
N VAL A 27 -10.18 -10.34 13.20
CA VAL A 27 -9.17 -9.69 12.37
C VAL A 27 -7.75 -10.07 12.81
N ARG A 28 -6.89 -10.36 11.83
CA ARG A 28 -5.44 -10.34 11.97
C ARG A 28 -4.91 -9.00 11.48
N TRP A 29 -4.66 -8.08 12.40
CA TRP A 29 -4.11 -6.77 12.09
C TRP A 29 -2.69 -6.88 11.55
N THR A 30 -2.42 -6.17 10.45
CA THR A 30 -1.09 -6.01 9.89
C THR A 30 -0.28 -5.11 10.82
N LYS A 31 0.97 -5.48 11.10
CA LYS A 31 1.85 -4.67 11.93
C LYS A 31 2.13 -3.30 11.26
N PRO A 32 2.14 -2.17 12.00
CA PRO A 32 2.24 -0.83 11.40
C PRO A 32 3.49 -0.63 10.55
N GLU A 33 4.60 -1.28 10.89
CA GLU A 33 5.85 -1.22 10.11
C GLU A 33 5.72 -1.77 8.70
N LYS A 34 4.65 -2.51 8.40
CA LYS A 34 4.33 -3.04 7.07
C LYS A 34 3.34 -2.19 6.29
N TYR A 35 2.86 -1.07 6.83
CA TYR A 35 1.92 -0.22 6.10
C TYR A 35 2.62 0.45 4.93
N HIS A 36 2.10 0.19 3.74
CA HIS A 36 2.58 0.72 2.48
C HIS A 36 1.42 0.89 1.52
N ILE A 37 1.63 1.74 0.52
CA ILE A 37 0.86 1.72 -0.72
C ILE A 37 1.62 0.86 -1.74
N THR A 38 0.92 -0.03 -2.43
CA THR A 38 1.49 -0.86 -3.50
C THR A 38 1.11 -0.26 -4.85
N PHE A 39 2.06 0.27 -5.61
CA PHE A 39 1.79 0.74 -6.97
C PHE A 39 1.69 -0.42 -7.96
N GLU A 40 2.57 -1.41 -7.80
CA GLU A 40 2.62 -2.58 -8.69
C GLU A 40 3.24 -3.79 -8.00
N TYR A 41 2.73 -4.97 -8.30
CA TYR A 41 3.14 -6.23 -7.69
C TYR A 41 3.72 -7.19 -8.72
N PHE A 42 4.85 -7.81 -8.38
CA PHE A 42 5.58 -8.74 -9.23
C PHE A 42 5.75 -10.08 -8.47
N PRO A 43 4.98 -11.13 -8.81
CA PRO A 43 5.12 -12.42 -8.15
C PRO A 43 6.48 -13.07 -8.42
N HIS A 44 7.10 -12.76 -9.56
CA HIS A 44 8.44 -13.16 -9.94
C HIS A 44 9.10 -12.00 -10.70
N LEU A 45 10.41 -11.84 -10.52
CA LEU A 45 11.18 -10.79 -11.17
C LEU A 45 12.47 -11.39 -11.73
N SER A 46 12.61 -11.39 -13.06
CA SER A 46 13.84 -11.80 -13.73
C SER A 46 14.86 -10.66 -13.78
N ASN A 47 16.13 -10.97 -14.07
CA ASN A 47 17.18 -9.96 -14.23
C ASN A 47 16.88 -8.92 -15.31
N GLU A 48 16.24 -9.33 -16.41
CA GLU A 48 15.83 -8.42 -17.49
C GLU A 48 14.72 -7.46 -17.02
N MET A 49 13.74 -7.98 -16.27
CA MET A 49 12.67 -7.17 -15.68
C MET A 49 13.21 -6.21 -14.63
N PHE A 50 14.28 -6.58 -13.92
CA PHE A 50 14.85 -5.76 -12.85
C PHE A 50 15.25 -4.36 -13.35
N LYS A 51 15.92 -4.27 -14.51
CA LYS A 51 16.29 -2.98 -15.13
C LYS A 51 15.07 -2.13 -15.48
N ALA A 52 14.02 -2.76 -16.01
CA ALA A 52 12.77 -2.07 -16.34
C ALA A 52 12.06 -1.55 -15.08
N VAL A 53 12.01 -2.37 -14.02
CA VAL A 53 11.44 -1.99 -12.72
C VAL A 53 12.21 -0.84 -12.09
N HIS A 54 13.55 -0.87 -12.12
CA HIS A 54 14.37 0.23 -11.61
C HIS A 54 14.08 1.55 -12.36
N ARG A 55 14.01 1.50 -13.69
CA ARG A 55 13.61 2.66 -14.50
C ARG A 55 12.21 3.15 -14.13
N LYS A 56 11.28 2.24 -13.86
CA LYS A 56 9.91 2.58 -13.43
C LYS A 56 9.90 3.28 -12.07
N VAL A 57 10.71 2.84 -11.11
CA VAL A 57 10.89 3.52 -9.82
C VAL A 57 11.45 4.94 -10.02
N GLN A 58 12.41 5.13 -10.93
CA GLN A 58 12.94 6.46 -11.26
C GLN A 58 11.89 7.39 -11.86
N VAL A 59 11.06 6.88 -12.78
CA VAL A 59 9.94 7.65 -13.36
C VAL A 59 8.92 8.00 -12.28
N LEU A 60 8.51 7.03 -11.45
CA LEU A 60 7.58 7.26 -10.34
C LEU A 60 8.12 8.31 -9.37
N SER A 61 9.43 8.34 -9.11
CA SER A 61 10.05 9.29 -8.17
C SER A 61 9.84 10.75 -8.56
N GLN A 62 9.58 11.05 -9.84
CA GLN A 62 9.29 12.41 -10.31
C GLN A 62 7.95 12.96 -9.80
N TYR A 63 7.06 12.09 -9.32
CA TYR A 63 5.75 12.46 -8.77
C TYR A 63 5.78 12.64 -7.25
N PHE A 64 6.96 12.52 -6.62
CA PHE A 64 7.11 12.62 -5.17
C PHE A 64 7.71 13.98 -4.75
N PRO A 65 7.34 14.53 -3.58
CA PRO A 65 6.45 13.96 -2.57
C PRO A 65 5.00 13.82 -3.06
N LEU A 66 4.40 12.66 -2.81
CA LEU A 66 3.06 12.35 -3.31
C LEU A 66 2.03 12.72 -2.25
N HIS A 67 1.37 13.87 -2.43
CA HIS A 67 0.34 14.37 -1.54
C HIS A 67 -0.94 13.52 -1.60
N CYS A 68 -1.41 13.12 -0.42
CA CYS A 68 -2.47 12.14 -0.22
C CYS A 68 -3.41 12.56 0.91
N GLU A 69 -4.60 11.97 0.91
CA GLU A 69 -5.56 12.05 2.01
C GLU A 69 -6.08 10.65 2.35
N LEU A 70 -6.10 10.31 3.65
CA LEU A 70 -6.82 9.15 4.15
C LEU A 70 -8.31 9.46 4.21
N ASN A 71 -9.11 8.67 3.50
CA ASN A 71 -10.56 8.90 3.41
C ASN A 71 -11.30 8.17 4.55
N HIS A 72 -11.34 6.83 4.47
CA HIS A 72 -12.06 5.97 5.41
C HIS A 72 -11.52 4.54 5.36
N PHE A 73 -11.85 3.74 6.36
CA PHE A 73 -11.66 2.28 6.31
C PHE A 73 -12.69 1.60 5.42
N SER A 74 -12.32 0.53 4.75
CA SER A 74 -13.23 -0.27 3.94
C SER A 74 -12.75 -1.72 3.85
N GLY A 75 -13.53 -2.54 3.16
CA GLY A 75 -13.25 -3.95 2.94
C GLY A 75 -13.04 -4.28 1.46
N PHE A 76 -12.17 -5.26 1.18
CA PHE A 76 -12.01 -5.84 -0.16
C PHE A 76 -12.40 -7.34 -0.16
N PRO A 77 -13.16 -7.84 -1.15
CA PRO A 77 -13.63 -7.14 -2.35
C PRO A 77 -14.74 -6.11 -2.12
N SER A 78 -15.43 -6.14 -0.98
CA SER A 78 -16.38 -5.09 -0.59
C SER A 78 -16.46 -4.95 0.93
N HIS A 79 -16.99 -3.81 1.40
CA HIS A 79 -17.19 -3.54 2.82
C HIS A 79 -18.16 -4.52 3.51
N ARG A 80 -19.02 -5.24 2.77
CA ARG A 80 -19.95 -6.23 3.33
C ARG A 80 -19.42 -7.67 3.32
N ASN A 81 -18.33 -7.91 2.61
CA ASN A 81 -17.80 -9.24 2.36
C ASN A 81 -16.26 -9.18 2.27
N ALA A 82 -15.63 -8.62 3.30
CA ALA A 82 -14.23 -8.25 3.29
C ALA A 82 -13.32 -9.41 3.72
N ARG A 83 -12.36 -9.77 2.90
CA ARG A 83 -11.20 -10.60 3.29
C ARG A 83 -10.01 -9.76 3.73
N VAL A 84 -9.94 -8.52 3.21
CA VAL A 84 -8.87 -7.56 3.53
C VAL A 84 -9.52 -6.28 4.04
N ILE A 85 -8.97 -5.74 5.11
CA ILE A 85 -9.35 -4.45 5.67
C ILE A 85 -8.34 -3.43 5.16
N ILE A 86 -8.84 -2.36 4.55
CA ILE A 86 -8.03 -1.35 3.87
C ILE A 86 -8.38 0.04 4.38
N ALA A 87 -7.41 0.94 4.40
CA ALA A 87 -7.63 2.39 4.49
C ALA A 87 -7.52 2.96 3.08
N LEU A 88 -8.59 3.57 2.58
CA LEU A 88 -8.61 4.16 1.24
C LEU A 88 -7.89 5.51 1.22
N ILE A 89 -7.15 5.75 0.14
CA ILE A 89 -6.38 6.98 -0.07
C ILE A 89 -6.90 7.72 -1.31
N SER A 90 -7.02 9.03 -1.21
CA SER A 90 -7.13 9.92 -2.36
C SER A 90 -5.75 10.47 -2.72
N LEU A 91 -5.44 10.52 -4.02
CA LEU A 91 -4.19 11.10 -4.54
C LEU A 91 -4.49 12.46 -5.16
N ALA A 92 -3.73 13.49 -4.80
CA ALA A 92 -3.91 14.83 -5.38
C ALA A 92 -3.48 14.90 -6.85
N ASN A 93 -2.49 14.11 -7.26
CA ASN A 93 -1.97 14.07 -8.62
C ASN A 93 -2.34 12.75 -9.31
N SER A 94 -3.31 12.79 -10.23
CA SER A 94 -3.74 11.63 -11.01
C SER A 94 -2.71 11.18 -12.07
N GLY A 95 -1.69 11.98 -12.37
CA GLY A 95 -0.64 11.65 -13.33
C GLY A 95 0.20 10.44 -12.95
N ILE A 96 0.32 10.12 -11.65
CA ILE A 96 1.01 8.89 -11.21
C ILE A 96 0.25 7.62 -11.64
N LEU A 97 -1.07 7.71 -11.82
CA LEU A 97 -1.92 6.61 -12.22
C LEU A 97 -1.64 6.14 -13.65
N THR A 98 -1.15 7.03 -14.51
CA THR A 98 -0.82 6.68 -15.90
C THR A 98 0.47 5.90 -16.01
N VAL A 99 1.37 6.04 -15.02
CA VAL A 99 2.61 5.26 -14.90
C VAL A 99 2.33 3.88 -14.30
N CYS A 100 1.30 3.77 -13.47
CA CYS A 100 0.85 2.50 -12.93
C CYS A 100 0.11 1.73 -14.04
N GLU A 101 0.64 0.58 -14.46
CA GLU A 101 0.07 -0.23 -15.56
C GLU A 101 -1.32 -0.83 -15.23
N ASN A 102 -1.80 -0.61 -14.00
CA ASN A 102 -3.03 -1.20 -13.51
C ASN A 102 -4.20 -0.24 -13.68
N LYS A 103 -5.01 -0.44 -14.74
CA LYS A 103 -6.24 0.33 -15.05
C LYS A 103 -7.31 0.29 -13.94
N ARG A 104 -7.10 -0.48 -12.87
CA ARG A 104 -7.96 -0.59 -11.68
C ARG A 104 -7.21 -0.29 -10.39
N PHE A 105 -6.14 0.50 -10.44
CA PHE A 105 -5.44 0.92 -9.24
C PHE A 105 -6.39 1.72 -8.34
N ASN A 106 -6.68 1.15 -7.17
CA ASN A 106 -7.43 1.80 -6.11
C ASN A 106 -6.43 2.09 -4.98
N PRO A 107 -5.97 3.34 -4.80
CA PRO A 107 -4.94 3.66 -3.81
C PRO A 107 -5.42 3.29 -2.39
N HIS A 108 -4.70 2.40 -1.72
CA HIS A 108 -5.06 1.96 -0.37
C HIS A 108 -3.86 1.45 0.42
N VAL A 109 -4.00 1.43 1.74
CA VAL A 109 -3.11 0.73 2.67
C VAL A 109 -3.84 -0.47 3.21
N THR A 110 -3.25 -1.65 3.11
CA THR A 110 -3.80 -2.83 3.80
C THR A 110 -3.46 -2.76 5.29
N VAL A 111 -4.48 -2.77 6.15
CA VAL A 111 -4.33 -2.67 7.60
C VAL A 111 -4.64 -3.96 8.33
N GLY A 112 -5.35 -4.90 7.71
CA GLY A 112 -5.64 -6.19 8.32
C GLY A 112 -6.28 -7.20 7.36
N TYR A 113 -6.45 -8.42 7.85
CA TYR A 113 -7.07 -9.52 7.12
C TYR A 113 -8.09 -10.22 8.02
N ALA A 114 -9.21 -10.64 7.46
CA ALA A 114 -10.11 -11.54 8.16
C ALA A 114 -9.42 -12.91 8.36
N ARG A 115 -9.58 -13.53 9.53
CA ARG A 115 -8.92 -14.82 9.83
C ARG A 115 -9.68 -16.00 9.24
N SER A 116 -11.01 -16.03 9.39
CA SER A 116 -11.81 -17.21 9.04
C SER A 116 -12.80 -16.94 7.91
N SER A 117 -13.76 -16.04 8.10
CA SER A 117 -14.82 -15.72 7.12
C SER A 117 -14.69 -14.28 6.62
N PRO A 118 -15.31 -13.91 5.48
CA PRO A 118 -15.40 -12.50 5.13
C PRO A 118 -16.16 -11.73 6.20
N LEU A 119 -15.77 -10.48 6.43
CA LEU A 119 -16.31 -9.62 7.49
C LEU A 119 -17.03 -8.41 6.92
N PHE A 120 -17.94 -7.84 7.71
CA PHE A 120 -18.38 -6.47 7.49
C PHE A 120 -17.33 -5.50 8.04
N VAL A 121 -16.96 -4.50 7.25
CA VAL A 121 -16.04 -3.43 7.64
C VAL A 121 -16.80 -2.11 7.65
N PRO A 122 -16.98 -1.45 8.81
CA PRO A 122 -17.60 -0.15 8.87
C PRO A 122 -16.76 0.89 8.13
N GLN A 123 -17.43 1.79 7.40
CA GLN A 123 -16.78 2.88 6.68
C GLN A 123 -16.49 4.07 7.59
N THR A 124 -15.59 3.89 8.55
CA THR A 124 -15.18 4.94 9.49
C THR A 124 -14.27 5.96 8.80
N ALA A 125 -14.64 7.24 8.84
CA ALA A 125 -13.87 8.34 8.27
C ALA A 125 -12.51 8.52 9.00
N LEU A 126 -11.50 8.95 8.25
CA LEU A 126 -10.12 9.13 8.73
C LEU A 126 -9.61 10.56 8.57
N GLU A 127 -10.02 11.29 7.53
CA GLU A 127 -9.73 12.73 7.30
C GLU A 127 -8.30 13.16 7.72
N TYR A 128 -7.28 12.54 7.12
CA TYR A 128 -5.87 12.82 7.45
C TYR A 128 -5.04 13.03 6.20
N SER A 129 -4.51 14.25 6.03
CA SER A 129 -3.61 14.59 4.92
C SER A 129 -2.16 14.24 5.23
N PHE A 130 -1.44 13.70 4.25
CA PHE A 130 -0.04 13.33 4.38
C PHE A 130 0.65 13.27 3.02
N SER A 131 1.96 13.02 3.03
CA SER A 131 2.71 12.75 1.80
C SER A 131 3.51 11.47 1.91
N PHE A 132 3.48 10.64 0.87
CA PHE A 132 4.52 9.65 0.69
C PHE A 132 5.81 10.34 0.23
N VAL A 133 6.95 9.92 0.78
CA VAL A 133 8.24 10.61 0.58
C VAL A 133 8.92 10.19 -0.72
N ARG A 134 8.93 8.88 -1.01
CA ARG A 134 9.54 8.31 -2.22
C ARG A 134 8.99 6.92 -2.53
N PRO A 135 8.99 6.49 -3.80
CA PRO A 135 8.76 5.10 -4.14
C PRO A 135 10.05 4.29 -3.98
N ALA A 136 9.92 2.97 -3.82
CA ALA A 136 11.03 2.05 -3.89
C ALA A 136 10.56 0.67 -4.36
N LEU A 137 11.52 -0.16 -4.79
CA LEU A 137 11.30 -1.58 -4.99
C LEU A 137 11.52 -2.31 -3.66
N PHE A 138 10.55 -3.13 -3.28
CA PHE A 138 10.60 -3.93 -2.06
C PHE A 138 10.57 -5.42 -2.41
N LEU A 139 11.36 -6.18 -1.67
CA LEU A 139 11.28 -7.62 -1.56
C LEU A 139 10.39 -8.00 -0.38
N SER A 140 9.41 -8.87 -0.62
CA SER A 140 8.56 -9.48 0.39
C SER A 140 8.92 -10.96 0.56
N GLU A 141 9.49 -11.29 1.72
CA GLU A 141 9.85 -12.65 2.08
C GLU A 141 9.51 -12.93 3.55
N ASN A 142 8.76 -14.00 3.82
CA ASN A 142 8.33 -14.39 5.16
C ASN A 142 7.66 -13.23 5.95
N GLY A 143 7.01 -12.32 5.22
CA GLY A 143 6.36 -11.14 5.76
C GLY A 143 7.31 -10.01 6.16
N VAL A 144 8.60 -10.09 5.88
CA VAL A 144 9.55 -8.99 6.00
C VAL A 144 9.61 -8.24 4.67
N TYR A 145 9.66 -6.91 4.74
CA TYR A 145 9.85 -6.06 3.57
C TYR A 145 11.24 -5.45 3.60
N THR A 146 12.04 -5.80 2.61
CA THR A 146 13.40 -5.29 2.44
C THR A 146 13.41 -4.39 1.22
N GLU A 147 13.82 -3.14 1.39
CA GLU A 147 14.05 -2.24 0.26
C GLU A 147 15.26 -2.72 -0.53
N ILE A 148 15.10 -2.85 -1.84
CA ILE A 148 16.18 -3.21 -2.76
C ILE A 148 16.80 -1.93 -3.29
N THR A 149 18.08 -1.70 -2.98
CA THR A 149 18.86 -0.59 -3.52
C THR A 149 19.59 -1.03 -4.79
N ALA A 150 19.96 -0.07 -5.64
CA ALA A 150 20.70 -0.32 -6.88
C ALA A 150 22.03 -1.05 -6.65
N ASP A 151 22.61 -0.95 -5.45
CA ASP A 151 23.88 -1.59 -5.08
C ASP A 151 23.74 -3.08 -4.72
N MET A 152 22.51 -3.58 -4.56
CA MET A 152 22.22 -4.98 -4.23
C MET A 152 22.01 -5.88 -5.47
N CYS A 153 22.31 -5.38 -6.66
CA CYS A 153 22.01 -6.01 -7.95
C CYS A 153 23.23 -6.22 -8.83
#